data_AF-O29338-F1
#
_entry.id   AF-O29338-F1
#
_cell.length_a   1.000
_cell.length_b   1.000
_cell.length_c   1.000
_cell.angle_alpha   90.00
_cell.angle_beta   90.00
_cell.angle_gamma   90.00
#
_symmetry.space_group_name_H-M   'P 1'
#
loop_
_entity.id
_entity.type
_entity.pdbx_description
1 polymer ?
#
loop_
_entity_poly.entity_id
_entity_poly.type
_entity_poly.pdbx_seq_one_letter_code
_entity_poly.pdbx_strand_id
1 'polypeptide(L)'
;MKNVKFIKKSESVIGLWLPILVILILFAFLVAESVIMKDIILSNSVVALATAIMASAALVTILVSNRQVQLMARQQRLKAIEDRLEKFYIPLIKAFSSYVYTAQTEDEIETIITCRRYLAGNNLLRVLPMHFKFKADKIAGSANWTFYAKEDFEQWKEALDVLWEEFLEVLKEYYTLSGTEISLPEKPDWLIGYK
;
A
#
# COMPACT_ATOMS: atom_id res chain seq x y z
N MET A 1 -4.51 -20.88 4.67
CA MET A 1 -3.93 -19.67 4.04
C MET A 1 -2.42 -19.70 4.14
N LYS A 2 -1.70 -19.83 3.02
CA LYS A 2 -0.24 -19.64 2.99
C LYS A 2 0.05 -18.16 3.30
N ASN A 3 1.03 -17.90 4.16
CA ASN A 3 1.45 -16.57 4.58
C ASN A 3 1.82 -15.70 3.37
N VAL A 4 1.06 -14.64 3.12
CA VAL A 4 1.47 -13.56 2.19
C VAL A 4 2.66 -12.85 2.86
N LYS A 5 3.86 -13.09 2.35
CA LYS A 5 5.10 -12.49 2.85
C LYS A 5 5.38 -11.23 2.04
N PHE A 6 5.05 -10.07 2.59
CA PHE A 6 5.42 -8.78 2.00
C PHE A 6 6.93 -8.57 2.14
N ILE A 7 7.66 -8.55 1.02
CA ILE A 7 9.12 -8.33 1.01
C ILE A 7 9.37 -6.84 1.16
N LYS A 8 9.78 -6.41 2.35
CA LYS A 8 10.18 -5.03 2.62
C LYS A 8 11.55 -4.76 1.99
N LYS A 9 11.57 -4.18 0.78
CA LYS A 9 12.82 -3.75 0.13
C LYS A 9 13.32 -2.44 0.76
N SER A 10 14.32 -2.57 1.63
CA SER A 10 15.06 -1.47 2.26
C SER A 10 16.21 -1.03 1.36
N GLU A 11 15.98 -0.06 0.48
CA GLU A 11 17.02 0.65 -0.30
C GLU A 11 16.53 2.10 -0.49
N SER A 12 17.30 3.18 -0.35
CA SER A 12 18.68 3.39 0.08
C SER A 12 18.84 4.89 0.41
N VAL A 13 19.42 5.24 1.56
CA VAL A 13 19.89 6.62 1.86
C VAL A 13 21.09 6.99 0.96
N ILE A 14 21.69 5.99 0.32
CA ILE A 14 22.88 6.08 -0.52
C ILE A 14 22.61 6.89 -1.81
N GLY A 15 21.37 6.90 -2.32
CA GLY A 15 21.01 7.67 -3.51
C GLY A 15 21.04 9.20 -3.36
N LEU A 16 21.05 9.71 -2.11
CA LEU A 16 21.03 11.15 -1.85
C LEU A 16 22.43 11.79 -1.91
N TRP A 17 23.47 11.04 -1.56
CA TRP A 17 24.83 11.57 -1.40
C TRP A 17 25.59 11.71 -2.72
N LEU A 18 25.33 10.84 -3.70
CA LEU A 18 26.04 10.85 -4.98
C LEU A 18 25.91 12.17 -5.76
N PRO A 19 24.71 12.74 -5.98
CA PRO A 19 24.60 14.01 -6.69
C PRO A 19 25.18 15.18 -5.90
N ILE A 20 25.06 15.16 -4.56
CA ILE A 20 25.68 16.18 -3.69
C ILE A 20 27.21 16.12 -3.80
N LEU A 21 27.78 14.91 -3.79
CA LEU A 21 29.22 14.70 -3.95
C LEU A 21 29.71 15.19 -5.33
N VAL A 22 28.99 14.90 -6.40
CA VAL A 22 29.33 15.35 -7.76
C VAL A 22 29.29 16.88 -7.85
N ILE A 23 28.28 17.53 -7.26
CA ILE A 23 28.19 19.00 -7.21
C ILE A 23 29.37 19.59 -6.43
N LEU A 24 29.71 19.01 -5.27
CA LEU A 24 30.85 19.47 -4.45
C LEU A 24 32.18 19.32 -5.18
N ILE A 25 32.41 18.21 -5.89
CA ILE A 25 33.63 17.98 -6.67
C ILE A 25 33.74 19.01 -7.81
N LEU A 26 32.65 19.24 -8.55
CA LEU A 26 32.63 20.23 -9.64
C LEU A 26 32.83 21.65 -9.12
N PHE A 27 32.23 22.00 -7.98
CA PHE A 27 32.42 23.30 -7.34
C PHE A 27 33.86 23.50 -6.87
N ALA A 28 34.48 22.49 -6.24
CA ALA A 28 35.87 22.55 -5.81
C ALA A 28 36.83 22.73 -7.00
N PHE A 29 36.56 22.06 -8.13
CA PHE A 29 37.34 22.20 -9.35
C PHE A 29 37.23 23.63 -9.94
N LEU A 30 36.02 24.18 -9.98
CA LEU A 30 35.75 25.55 -10.45
C LEU A 30 36.42 26.62 -9.59
N VAL A 31 36.38 26.47 -8.26
CA VAL A 31 37.06 27.40 -7.34
C VAL A 31 38.57 27.36 -7.57
N ALA A 32 39.16 26.17 -7.74
CA ALA A 32 40.57 26.02 -8.03
C ALA A 32 40.98 26.73 -9.34
N GLU A 33 40.19 26.61 -10.40
CA GLU A 33 40.45 27.30 -11.68
C GLU A 33 40.28 28.83 -11.58
N SER A 34 39.30 29.31 -10.82
CA SER A 34 39.06 30.75 -10.64
C SER A 34 40.20 31.48 -9.92
N VAL A 35 40.94 30.80 -9.04
CA VAL A 35 42.08 31.37 -8.32
C VAL A 35 43.31 31.53 -9.22
N ILE A 36 43.43 30.72 -10.28
CA ILE A 36 44.60 30.67 -11.16
C ILE A 36 44.49 31.71 -12.30
N MET A 37 43.28 32.08 -12.76
CA MET A 37 43.07 32.90 -13.96
C MET A 37 42.70 34.35 -13.68
N LYS A 38 43.68 35.14 -13.21
CA LYS A 38 43.56 36.55 -12.80
C LYS A 38 43.47 37.59 -13.94
N ASP A 39 43.13 37.22 -15.17
CA ASP A 39 43.03 38.17 -16.30
C ASP A 39 41.58 38.51 -16.67
N ILE A 40 41.27 39.80 -16.55
CA ILE A 40 39.95 40.45 -16.45
C ILE A 40 39.01 40.21 -17.65
N ILE A 41 39.51 39.72 -18.79
CA ILE A 41 38.72 39.46 -20.02
C ILE A 41 38.28 37.99 -20.13
N LEU A 42 38.98 37.06 -19.45
CA LEU A 42 38.52 35.66 -19.32
C LEU A 42 37.39 35.50 -18.29
N SER A 43 37.14 36.52 -17.46
CA SER A 43 36.12 36.47 -16.40
C SER A 43 34.72 36.18 -16.96
N ASN A 44 34.33 36.80 -18.09
CA ASN A 44 33.00 36.59 -18.66
C ASN A 44 32.80 35.17 -19.21
N SER A 45 33.81 34.57 -19.85
CA SER A 45 33.72 33.21 -20.38
C SER A 45 33.75 32.16 -19.26
N VAL A 46 34.56 32.37 -18.22
CA VAL A 46 34.59 31.51 -17.03
C VAL A 46 33.25 31.57 -16.28
N VAL A 47 32.67 32.77 -16.11
CA VAL A 47 31.34 32.93 -15.51
C VAL A 47 30.27 32.24 -16.36
N ALA A 48 30.29 32.40 -17.69
CA ALA A 48 29.36 31.70 -18.59
C ALA A 48 29.48 30.17 -18.47
N LEU A 49 30.70 29.64 -18.44
CA LEU A 49 30.96 28.21 -18.25
C LEU A 49 30.44 27.73 -16.88
N ALA A 50 30.71 28.47 -15.81
CA ALA A 50 30.22 28.17 -14.47
C ALA A 50 28.68 28.14 -14.41
N THR A 51 28.01 29.11 -15.03
CA THR A 51 26.53 29.13 -15.11
C THR A 51 25.98 27.94 -15.91
N ALA A 52 26.63 27.53 -17.00
CA ALA A 52 26.24 26.36 -17.77
C ALA A 52 26.41 25.05 -16.97
N ILE A 53 27.49 24.92 -16.20
CA ILE A 53 27.71 23.77 -15.30
C ILE A 53 26.67 23.74 -14.19
N MET A 54 26.38 24.87 -13.54
CA MET A 54 25.34 24.95 -12.51
C MET A 54 23.95 24.62 -13.07
N ALA A 55 23.62 25.10 -14.26
CA ALA A 55 22.36 24.79 -14.94
C ALA A 55 22.23 23.29 -15.26
N SER A 56 23.31 22.67 -15.74
CA SER A 56 23.32 21.22 -16.02
C SER A 56 23.20 20.38 -14.75
N ALA A 57 23.89 20.77 -13.66
CA ALA A 57 23.73 20.13 -12.36
C ALA A 57 22.30 20.25 -11.83
N ALA A 58 21.68 21.43 -11.95
CA ALA A 58 20.28 21.63 -11.55
C ALA A 58 19.31 20.74 -12.34
N LEU A 59 19.51 20.59 -13.65
CA LEU A 59 18.72 19.68 -14.48
C LEU A 59 18.83 18.22 -14.01
N VAL A 60 20.04 17.75 -13.68
CA VAL A 60 20.26 16.40 -13.14
C VAL A 60 19.54 16.23 -11.81
N THR A 61 19.63 17.20 -10.90
CA THR A 61 18.92 17.16 -9.62
C THR A 61 17.40 17.10 -9.80
N ILE A 62 16.84 17.87 -10.73
CA ILE A 62 15.40 17.84 -11.05
C ILE A 62 14.99 16.45 -11.57
N LEU A 63 15.77 15.86 -12.48
CA LEU A 63 15.49 14.52 -13.02
C LEU A 63 15.52 13.44 -11.94
N VAL A 64 16.53 13.48 -11.05
CA VAL A 64 16.65 12.55 -9.93
C VAL A 64 15.50 12.74 -8.94
N SER A 65 15.16 13.98 -8.58
CA SER A 65 14.06 14.30 -7.70
C SER A 65 12.72 13.82 -8.25
N ASN A 66 12.45 14.03 -9.55
CA ASN A 66 11.24 13.55 -10.20
C ASN A 66 11.11 12.01 -10.11
N ARG A 67 12.20 11.28 -10.36
CA ARG A 67 12.23 9.82 -10.19
C ARG A 67 11.96 9.41 -8.74
N GLN A 68 12.53 10.11 -7.76
CA GLN A 68 12.29 9.83 -6.34
C GLN A 68 10.83 10.07 -5.95
N VAL A 69 10.22 11.17 -6.39
CA VAL A 69 8.79 11.46 -6.13
C VAL A 69 7.91 10.36 -6.72
N GLN A 70 8.20 9.88 -7.93
CA GLN A 70 7.48 8.76 -8.54
C GLN A 70 7.61 7.47 -7.73
N LEU A 71 8.81 7.15 -7.24
CA LEU A 71 9.06 5.99 -6.39
C LEU A 71 8.32 6.09 -5.04
N MET A 72 8.37 7.26 -4.39
CA MET A 72 7.66 7.52 -3.14
C MET A 72 6.15 7.40 -3.33
N ALA A 73 5.61 7.95 -4.42
CA ALA A 73 4.19 7.82 -4.75
C ALA A 73 3.79 6.36 -4.95
N ARG A 74 4.61 5.56 -5.64
CA ARG A 74 4.38 4.11 -5.81
C ARG A 74 4.42 3.37 -4.46
N GLN A 75 5.40 3.68 -3.61
CA GLN A 75 5.52 3.08 -2.27
C GLN A 75 4.34 3.45 -1.36
N GLN A 76 3.88 4.69 -1.39
CA GLN A 76 2.69 5.13 -0.65
C GLN A 76 1.44 4.38 -1.11
N ARG A 77 1.27 4.20 -2.43
CA ARG A 77 0.15 3.41 -2.97
C ARG A 77 0.24 1.94 -2.59
N LEU A 78 1.42 1.32 -2.67
CA LEU A 78 1.62 -0.06 -2.20
C LEU A 78 1.23 -0.20 -0.73
N LYS A 79 1.71 0.70 0.12
CA LYS A 79 1.38 0.70 1.55
C LYS A 79 -0.13 0.90 1.80
N ALA A 80 -0.79 1.75 1.02
CA ALA A 80 -2.24 1.94 1.12
C ALA A 80 -3.01 0.67 0.75
N ILE A 81 -2.58 -0.04 -0.30
CA ILE A 81 -3.19 -1.31 -0.72
C ILE A 81 -2.91 -2.40 0.32
N GLU A 82 -1.68 -2.51 0.82
CA GLU A 82 -1.30 -3.41 1.92
C GLU A 82 -2.17 -3.17 3.15
N ASP A 83 -2.35 -1.92 3.55
CA ASP A 83 -3.22 -1.55 4.67
C ASP A 83 -4.67 -1.99 4.45
N ARG A 84 -5.22 -1.85 3.23
CA ARG A 84 -6.56 -2.35 2.90
C ARG A 84 -6.63 -3.88 3.03
N LEU A 85 -5.65 -4.59 2.48
CA LEU A 85 -5.61 -6.05 2.52
C LEU A 85 -5.46 -6.57 3.95
N GLU A 86 -4.48 -6.08 4.70
CA GLU A 86 -4.11 -6.57 6.03
C GLU A 86 -5.09 -6.13 7.14
N LYS A 87 -5.68 -4.93 7.03
CA LYS A 87 -6.54 -4.38 8.08
C LYS A 87 -8.02 -4.58 7.80
N PHE A 88 -8.44 -4.85 6.56
CA PHE A 88 -9.85 -5.00 6.21
C PHE A 88 -10.16 -6.36 5.57
N TYR A 89 -9.66 -6.62 4.35
CA TYR A 89 -10.08 -7.79 3.59
C TYR A 89 -9.67 -9.11 4.24
N ILE A 90 -8.39 -9.29 4.57
CA ILE A 90 -7.87 -10.54 5.14
C ILE A 90 -8.50 -10.85 6.51
N PRO A 91 -8.58 -9.91 7.47
CA PRO A 91 -9.22 -10.17 8.75
C PRO A 91 -10.70 -10.56 8.60
N LEU A 92 -11.47 -9.85 7.76
CA LEU A 92 -12.89 -10.11 7.59
C LEU A 92 -13.14 -11.47 6.91
N ILE A 93 -12.38 -11.80 5.85
CA ILE A 93 -12.45 -13.11 5.20
C ILE A 93 -12.13 -14.21 6.21
N LYS A 94 -11.06 -14.05 7.01
CA LYS A 94 -10.69 -15.04 8.04
C LYS A 94 -11.79 -15.23 9.07
N ALA A 95 -12.45 -14.15 9.51
CA ALA A 95 -13.50 -14.23 10.51
C ALA A 95 -14.71 -15.08 10.05
N PHE A 96 -14.97 -15.12 8.74
CA PHE A 96 -16.09 -15.84 8.13
C PHE A 96 -15.70 -17.13 7.40
N SER A 97 -14.41 -17.45 7.26
CA SER A 97 -13.94 -18.63 6.50
C SER A 97 -12.93 -19.49 7.26
N SER A 98 -12.43 -19.03 8.40
CA SER A 98 -11.47 -19.76 9.22
C SER A 98 -12.12 -20.36 10.46
N TYR A 99 -11.60 -21.51 10.89
CA TYR A 99 -11.95 -22.15 12.16
C TYR A 99 -11.45 -21.38 13.39
N VAL A 100 -10.57 -20.38 13.20
CA VAL A 100 -10.07 -19.56 14.30
C VAL A 100 -11.20 -18.68 14.84
N TYR A 101 -11.52 -18.88 16.11
CA TYR A 101 -12.51 -18.09 16.83
C TYR A 101 -12.01 -17.81 18.24
N THR A 102 -12.13 -16.56 18.67
CA THR A 102 -11.80 -16.08 20.02
C THR A 102 -12.97 -15.29 20.58
N ALA A 103 -12.97 -15.06 21.89
CA ALA A 103 -13.99 -14.21 22.53
C ALA A 103 -14.00 -12.77 21.99
N GLN A 104 -12.93 -12.32 21.32
CA GLN A 104 -12.84 -11.01 20.68
C GLN A 104 -13.31 -10.99 19.23
N THR A 105 -13.55 -12.14 18.59
CA THR A 105 -13.82 -12.19 17.14
C THR A 105 -15.07 -11.40 16.75
N GLU A 106 -16.14 -11.44 17.56
CA GLU A 106 -17.35 -10.65 17.31
C GLU A 106 -17.07 -9.13 17.35
N ASP A 107 -16.31 -8.68 18.35
CA ASP A 107 -15.93 -7.27 18.49
C ASP A 107 -14.95 -6.83 17.39
N GLU A 108 -14.10 -7.74 16.91
CA GLU A 108 -13.22 -7.51 15.76
C GLU A 108 -14.02 -7.34 14.47
N ILE A 109 -15.03 -8.19 14.22
CA ILE A 109 -15.93 -8.05 13.07
C ILE A 109 -16.65 -6.72 13.12
N GLU A 110 -17.26 -6.38 14.27
CA GLU A 110 -17.90 -5.07 14.49
C GLU A 110 -16.94 -3.91 14.21
N THR A 111 -15.71 -4.00 14.71
CA THR A 111 -14.68 -2.98 14.46
C THR A 111 -14.35 -2.85 12.97
N ILE A 112 -14.27 -3.95 12.23
CA ILE A 112 -13.95 -3.92 10.80
C ILE A 112 -15.10 -3.28 10.02
N ILE A 113 -16.35 -3.72 10.26
CA ILE A 113 -17.52 -3.26 9.50
C ILE A 113 -18.02 -1.87 9.89
N THR A 114 -17.50 -1.30 10.98
CA THR A 114 -17.81 0.08 11.40
C THR A 114 -16.60 1.01 11.24
N CYS A 115 -15.54 0.79 12.00
CA CYS A 115 -14.37 1.68 12.08
C CYS A 115 -13.47 1.58 10.84
N ARG A 116 -13.40 0.41 10.19
CA ARG A 116 -12.52 0.19 9.02
C ARG A 116 -13.22 0.28 7.67
N ARG A 117 -14.48 0.73 7.63
CA ARG A 117 -15.25 0.91 6.38
C ARG A 117 -14.53 1.79 5.34
N TYR A 118 -13.72 2.75 5.77
CA TYR A 118 -12.95 3.61 4.86
C TYR A 118 -11.90 2.86 4.02
N LEU A 119 -11.59 1.60 4.36
CA LEU A 119 -10.69 0.74 3.60
C LEU A 119 -11.41 -0.11 2.54
N ALA A 120 -12.74 -0.20 2.61
CA ALA A 120 -13.57 -0.98 1.69
C ALA A 120 -13.80 -0.24 0.36
N GLY A 121 -14.07 -0.98 -0.71
CA GLY A 121 -14.54 -0.41 -1.97
C GLY A 121 -16.01 0.03 -1.88
N ASN A 122 -16.40 0.91 -2.79
CA ASN A 122 -17.76 1.46 -2.82
C ASN A 122 -18.83 0.38 -3.11
N ASN A 123 -18.48 -0.71 -3.80
CA ASN A 123 -19.42 -1.78 -4.11
C ASN A 123 -19.77 -2.57 -2.84
N LEU A 124 -18.75 -2.96 -2.07
CA LEU A 124 -18.92 -3.62 -0.79
C LEU A 124 -19.67 -2.74 0.21
N LEU A 125 -19.36 -1.44 0.28
CA LEU A 125 -20.01 -0.53 1.23
C LEU A 125 -21.53 -0.41 1.06
N ARG A 126 -22.06 -0.69 -0.15
CA ARG A 126 -23.50 -0.68 -0.44
C ARG A 126 -24.24 -1.87 0.17
N VAL A 127 -23.57 -3.01 0.31
CA VAL A 127 -24.18 -4.27 0.76
C VAL A 127 -23.71 -4.69 2.16
N LEU A 128 -22.54 -4.22 2.60
CA LEU A 128 -21.93 -4.60 3.87
C LEU A 128 -22.77 -4.10 5.07
N PRO A 129 -23.32 -5.01 5.89
CA PRO A 129 -24.11 -4.65 7.07
C PRO A 129 -23.36 -3.74 8.05
N MET A 130 -24.12 -2.99 8.86
CA MET A 130 -23.56 -2.08 9.87
C MET A 130 -23.37 -2.75 11.24
N HIS A 131 -24.04 -3.88 11.48
CA HIS A 131 -24.05 -4.59 12.76
C HIS A 131 -24.00 -6.11 12.52
N PHE A 132 -23.33 -6.80 13.43
CA PHE A 132 -23.10 -8.24 13.42
C PHE A 132 -23.40 -8.91 14.77
N LYS A 133 -22.93 -8.34 15.89
CA LYS A 133 -22.82 -9.01 17.20
C LYS A 133 -24.12 -9.61 17.75
N PHE A 134 -25.27 -9.06 17.39
CA PHE A 134 -26.59 -9.53 17.86
C PHE A 134 -27.36 -10.31 16.78
N LYS A 135 -26.71 -10.65 15.67
CA LYS A 135 -27.34 -11.30 14.50
C LYS A 135 -26.95 -12.76 14.34
N ALA A 136 -25.78 -13.15 14.84
CA ALA A 136 -25.27 -14.51 14.72
C ALA A 136 -24.29 -14.86 15.85
N ASP A 137 -24.34 -16.12 16.27
CA ASP A 137 -23.44 -16.67 17.30
C ASP A 137 -22.79 -17.97 16.79
N LYS A 138 -21.59 -18.30 17.29
CA LYS A 138 -21.03 -19.65 17.16
C LYS A 138 -21.53 -20.54 18.29
N ILE A 139 -22.44 -21.47 17.98
CA ILE A 139 -23.10 -22.32 18.97
C ILE A 139 -22.48 -23.72 18.98
N ALA A 140 -22.40 -24.34 20.16
CA ALA A 140 -22.06 -25.76 20.36
C ALA A 140 -20.70 -26.21 19.75
N GLY A 141 -19.70 -25.33 19.75
CA GLY A 141 -18.38 -25.63 19.19
C GLY A 141 -18.37 -25.72 17.65
N SER A 142 -19.48 -25.35 16.99
CA SER A 142 -19.55 -25.23 15.55
C SER A 142 -18.63 -24.11 15.05
N ALA A 143 -17.97 -24.35 13.93
CA ALA A 143 -17.21 -23.32 13.24
C ALA A 143 -18.11 -22.29 12.54
N ASN A 144 -19.36 -22.67 12.27
CA ASN A 144 -20.33 -21.85 11.55
C ASN A 144 -20.94 -20.79 12.47
N TRP A 145 -20.98 -19.56 11.97
CA TRP A 145 -21.85 -18.52 12.49
C TRP A 145 -23.30 -18.89 12.22
N THR A 146 -24.08 -19.00 13.28
CA THR A 146 -25.49 -19.35 13.20
C THR A 146 -26.32 -18.09 13.30
N PHE A 147 -26.85 -17.62 12.18
CA PHE A 147 -27.72 -16.46 12.09
C PHE A 147 -29.09 -16.76 12.67
N TYR A 148 -29.65 -15.80 13.40
CA TYR A 148 -30.98 -15.88 13.99
C TYR A 148 -32.11 -15.63 13.00
N ALA A 149 -31.85 -14.82 11.98
CA ALA A 149 -32.81 -14.45 10.95
C ALA A 149 -32.24 -14.81 9.56
N LYS A 150 -33.11 -15.32 8.69
CA LYS A 150 -32.74 -15.69 7.32
C LYS A 150 -32.31 -14.47 6.50
N GLU A 151 -32.95 -13.33 6.74
CA GLU A 151 -32.64 -12.07 6.06
C GLU A 151 -31.21 -11.61 6.34
N ASP A 152 -30.78 -11.70 7.61
CA ASP A 152 -29.41 -11.37 8.00
C ASP A 152 -28.40 -12.36 7.35
N PHE A 153 -28.72 -13.65 7.32
CA PHE A 153 -27.89 -14.66 6.63
C PHE A 153 -27.70 -14.33 5.14
N GLU A 154 -28.78 -14.05 4.40
CA GLU A 154 -28.69 -13.73 2.97
C GLU A 154 -27.93 -12.42 2.74
N GLN A 155 -28.15 -11.40 3.59
CA GLN A 155 -27.43 -10.13 3.50
C GLN A 155 -25.91 -10.31 3.71
N TRP A 156 -25.52 -11.11 4.70
CA TRP A 156 -24.11 -11.41 4.94
C TRP A 156 -23.50 -12.29 3.86
N LYS A 157 -24.25 -13.26 3.34
CA LYS A 157 -23.80 -14.10 2.22
C LYS A 157 -23.52 -13.26 0.98
N GLU A 158 -24.43 -12.35 0.62
CA GLU A 158 -24.24 -11.40 -0.47
C GLU A 158 -23.00 -10.51 -0.24
N ALA A 159 -22.88 -9.93 0.96
CA ALA A 159 -21.75 -9.07 1.29
C ALA A 159 -20.40 -9.80 1.27
N LEU A 160 -20.34 -11.05 1.70
CA LEU A 160 -19.12 -11.88 1.67
C LEU A 160 -18.72 -12.26 0.24
N ASP A 161 -19.69 -12.51 -0.63
CA ASP A 161 -19.42 -12.75 -2.05
C ASP A 161 -18.82 -11.50 -2.71
N VAL A 162 -19.39 -10.32 -2.45
CA VAL A 162 -18.82 -9.04 -2.93
C VAL A 162 -17.45 -8.76 -2.30
N LEU A 163 -17.26 -9.06 -1.02
CA LEU A 163 -15.98 -8.93 -0.31
C LEU A 163 -14.88 -9.74 -1.00
N TRP A 164 -15.18 -10.96 -1.43
CA TRP A 164 -14.23 -11.84 -2.11
C TRP A 164 -13.83 -11.30 -3.48
N GLU A 165 -14.79 -10.84 -4.28
CA GLU A 165 -14.51 -10.25 -5.59
C GLU A 165 -13.66 -8.99 -5.46
N GLU A 166 -14.01 -8.08 -4.53
CA GLU A 166 -13.19 -6.89 -4.27
C GLU A 166 -11.78 -7.27 -3.76
N PHE A 167 -11.67 -8.29 -2.90
CA PHE A 167 -10.38 -8.76 -2.40
C PHE A 167 -9.47 -9.25 -3.54
N LEU A 168 -10.00 -10.02 -4.48
CA LEU A 168 -9.26 -10.48 -5.65
C LEU A 168 -8.84 -9.32 -6.55
N GLU A 169 -9.68 -8.30 -6.72
CA GLU A 169 -9.35 -7.09 -7.47
C GLU A 169 -8.20 -6.31 -6.82
N VAL A 170 -8.27 -6.08 -5.51
CA VAL A 170 -7.23 -5.37 -4.74
C VAL A 170 -5.92 -6.17 -4.71
N LEU A 171 -5.98 -7.51 -4.66
CA LEU A 171 -4.79 -8.35 -4.81
C LEU A 171 -4.14 -8.23 -6.21
N LYS A 172 -4.93 -8.19 -7.28
CA LYS A 172 -4.41 -7.96 -8.64
C LYS A 172 -3.76 -6.59 -8.76
N GLU A 173 -4.35 -5.56 -8.14
CA GLU A 173 -3.77 -4.22 -8.07
C GLU A 173 -2.43 -4.24 -7.33
N TYR A 174 -2.37 -4.91 -6.17
CA TYR A 174 -1.13 -5.09 -5.41
C TYR A 174 -0.03 -5.74 -6.25
N TYR A 175 -0.31 -6.86 -6.91
CA TYR A 175 0.68 -7.59 -7.71
C TYR A 175 1.15 -6.79 -8.94
N THR A 176 0.22 -6.07 -9.58
CA THR A 176 0.54 -5.17 -10.69
C THR A 176 1.45 -4.04 -10.24
N LEU A 177 1.18 -3.47 -9.07
CA LEU A 177 1.96 -2.37 -8.52
C LEU A 177 3.29 -2.82 -7.93
N SER A 178 3.40 -4.04 -7.40
CA SER A 178 4.65 -4.61 -6.88
C SER A 178 5.56 -5.14 -8.00
N GLY A 179 4.97 -5.60 -9.12
CA GLY A 179 5.67 -6.28 -10.20
C GLY A 179 6.04 -7.72 -9.87
N THR A 180 5.35 -8.35 -8.91
CA THR A 180 5.55 -9.76 -8.54
C THR A 180 4.58 -10.68 -9.27
N GLU A 181 4.90 -11.97 -9.31
CA GLU A 181 4.01 -12.98 -9.89
C GLU A 181 2.66 -13.03 -9.17
N ILE A 182 1.58 -13.16 -9.95
CA ILE A 182 0.21 -13.18 -9.43
C ILE A 182 -0.10 -14.58 -8.89
N SER A 183 -0.45 -14.66 -7.61
CA SER A 183 -0.97 -15.89 -7.00
C SER A 183 -2.31 -15.59 -6.33
N LEU A 184 -3.40 -15.87 -7.04
CA LEU A 184 -4.75 -15.64 -6.52
C LEU A 184 -5.23 -16.88 -5.74
N PRO A 185 -5.74 -16.70 -4.51
CA PRO A 185 -6.30 -17.80 -3.74
C PRO A 185 -7.65 -18.26 -4.32
N GLU A 186 -8.02 -19.52 -4.05
CA GLU A 186 -9.37 -20.03 -4.28
C GLU A 186 -10.35 -19.48 -3.23
N LYS A 187 -11.61 -19.32 -3.64
CA LYS A 187 -12.69 -18.87 -2.76
C LYS A 187 -12.92 -19.90 -1.65
N PRO A 188 -12.85 -19.50 -0.38
CA PRO A 188 -13.15 -20.41 0.71
C PRO A 188 -14.67 -20.59 0.86
N ASP A 189 -15.07 -21.67 1.51
CA ASP A 189 -16.44 -21.82 1.97
C ASP A 189 -16.70 -20.84 3.12
N TRP A 190 -17.82 -20.13 3.04
CA TRP A 190 -18.27 -19.28 4.13
C TRP A 190 -18.85 -20.13 5.25
N LEU A 191 -18.27 -20.00 6.45
CA LEU A 191 -18.70 -20.67 7.68
C LEU A 191 -19.89 -19.93 8.28
N ILE A 192 -20.99 -19.86 7.51
CA ILE A 192 -22.25 -19.22 7.90
C ILE A 192 -23.43 -20.17 7.65
N GLY A 193 -24.43 -20.11 8.51
CA GLY A 193 -25.69 -20.86 8.35
C GLY A 193 -26.83 -20.17 9.08
N TYR A 194 -28.05 -20.61 8.84
CA TYR A 194 -29.25 -20.12 9.53
C TYR A 194 -30.00 -21.32 10.15
N LYS A 195 -30.77 -21.05 11.21
CA LYS A 195 -31.66 -22.04 11.84
C LYS A 195 -33.02 -22.10 11.15
#